data_AF-A0A7C8EJA3-F1
#
_entry.id   AF-A0A7C8EJA3-F1
#
_cell.length_a   1.000
_cell.length_b   1.000
_cell.length_c   1.000
_cell.angle_alpha   90.00
_cell.angle_beta   90.00
_cell.angle_gamma   90.00
#
_symmetry.space_group_name_H-M   'P 1'
#
loop_
_entity.id
_entity.type
_entity.pdbx_description
1 polymer ?
#
loop_
_entity_poly.entity_id
_entity_poly.type
_entity_poly.pdbx_seq_one_letter_code
_entity_poly.pdbx_strand_id
1 'polypeptide(L)'
;MRAKRKSDHKLAIRSQATRKVRGPKHHPKSVPKYQQDVDKGLSNLRRVSSEGGDSRAKKAKNELMYLLNNYAPRFDHRIEQLIDIWRRSGDPAYDPSIRVRLRQVRRAHMNEGHSL
;
A
#
# COMPACT_ATOMS: atom_id res chain seq x y z
N MET A 1 9.33 -17.04 25.53
CA MET A 1 8.98 -16.33 24.28
C MET A 1 8.36 -17.35 23.30
N ARG A 2 7.02 -17.41 23.15
CA ARG A 2 6.38 -18.30 22.17
C ARG A 2 6.71 -17.79 20.76
N ALA A 3 7.39 -18.59 19.95
CA ALA A 3 7.60 -18.28 18.54
C ALA A 3 6.23 -18.07 17.88
N LYS A 4 5.99 -16.88 17.32
CA LYS A 4 4.79 -16.63 16.51
C LYS A 4 4.76 -17.68 15.39
N ARG A 5 3.63 -18.38 15.24
CA ARG A 5 3.51 -19.41 14.21
C ARG A 5 3.62 -18.73 12.84
N LYS A 6 4.31 -19.36 11.88
CA LYS A 6 4.48 -18.82 10.51
C LYS A 6 3.15 -18.43 9.85
N SER A 7 2.04 -19.09 10.24
CA SER A 7 0.67 -18.76 9.85
C SER A 7 0.26 -17.34 10.26
N ASP A 8 0.58 -16.95 11.49
CA ASP A 8 0.15 -15.71 12.12
C ASP A 8 0.89 -14.52 11.49
N HIS A 9 2.16 -14.72 11.14
CA HIS A 9 2.94 -13.74 10.36
C HIS A 9 2.36 -13.53 8.97
N LYS A 10 2.02 -14.61 8.24
CA LYS A 10 1.38 -14.49 6.92
C LYS A 10 0.01 -13.81 7.00
N LEU A 11 -0.74 -14.01 8.08
CA LEU A 11 -2.01 -13.33 8.33
C LEU A 11 -1.78 -11.83 8.62
N ALA A 12 -0.78 -11.51 9.44
CA ALA A 12 -0.42 -10.13 9.77
C ALA A 12 0.02 -9.33 8.53
N ILE A 13 0.83 -9.93 7.64
CA ILE A 13 1.24 -9.28 6.38
C ILE A 13 0.01 -8.97 5.52
N ARG A 14 -0.87 -9.95 5.32
CA ARG A 14 -2.10 -9.78 4.54
C ARG A 14 -2.98 -8.67 5.13
N SER A 15 -3.19 -8.70 6.44
CA SER A 15 -3.97 -7.69 7.17
C SER A 15 -3.39 -6.28 7.00
N GLN A 16 -2.07 -6.11 7.12
CA GLN A 16 -1.43 -4.81 6.90
C GLN A 16 -1.53 -4.36 5.45
N ALA A 17 -1.32 -5.25 4.47
CA ALA A 17 -1.39 -4.89 3.05
C ALA A 17 -2.78 -4.42 2.60
N THR A 18 -3.85 -4.97 3.20
CA THR A 18 -5.24 -4.59 2.91
C THR A 18 -5.78 -3.50 3.83
N ARG A 19 -5.00 -3.03 4.80
CA ARG A 19 -5.44 -2.05 5.79
C ARG A 19 -5.75 -0.71 5.11
N LYS A 20 -6.92 -0.16 5.42
CA LYS A 20 -7.29 1.22 5.07
C LYS A 20 -7.10 2.14 6.28
N VAL A 21 -6.38 3.23 6.08
CA VAL A 21 -6.27 4.36 6.98
C VAL A 21 -7.47 5.25 6.68
N ARG A 22 -8.14 5.74 7.74
CA ARG A 22 -9.26 6.67 7.56
C ARG A 22 -8.71 7.92 6.88
N GLY A 23 -9.29 8.28 5.73
CA GLY A 23 -8.88 9.44 4.96
C GLY A 23 -8.96 10.74 5.76
N PRO A 24 -8.32 11.82 5.28
CA PRO A 24 -8.50 13.13 5.88
C PRO A 24 -10.00 13.44 5.89
N LYS A 25 -10.55 13.77 7.08
CA LYS A 25 -11.87 14.42 7.13
C LYS A 25 -11.73 15.76 6.38
N HIS A 26 -12.82 16.36 5.91
CA HIS A 26 -12.87 17.61 5.11
C HIS A 26 -12.06 18.84 5.64
N HIS A 27 -11.31 18.69 6.74
CA HIS A 27 -10.39 19.66 7.29
C HIS A 27 -8.96 19.53 6.73
N PRO A 28 -8.37 20.59 6.16
CA PRO A 28 -6.99 20.57 5.62
C PRO A 28 -5.92 20.22 6.67
N LYS A 29 -6.17 20.49 7.96
CA LYS A 29 -5.31 20.09 9.09
C LYS A 29 -5.22 18.57 9.29
N SER A 30 -6.10 17.79 8.67
CA SER A 30 -6.10 16.33 8.79
C SER A 30 -5.23 15.63 7.74
N VAL A 31 -4.78 16.36 6.70
CA VAL A 31 -3.90 15.83 5.65
C VAL A 31 -2.53 15.40 6.20
N PRO A 32 -1.83 16.20 7.03
CA PRO A 32 -0.54 15.77 7.61
C PRO A 32 -0.69 14.53 8.50
N LYS A 33 -1.78 14.45 9.28
CA LYS A 33 -2.06 13.30 10.15
C LYS A 33 -2.32 12.04 9.33
N TYR A 34 -3.10 12.15 8.26
CA TYR A 34 -3.33 11.04 7.33
C TYR A 34 -2.01 10.52 6.75
N GLN A 35 -1.13 11.41 6.26
CA GLN A 35 0.16 11.02 5.70
C GLN A 35 1.05 10.29 6.73
N GLN A 36 1.11 10.80 7.97
CA GLN A 36 1.84 10.16 9.06
C GLN A 36 1.31 8.75 9.37
N ASP A 37 -0.01 8.58 9.37
CA ASP A 37 -0.65 7.27 9.61
C ASP A 37 -0.36 6.28 8.47
N VAL A 38 -0.34 6.76 7.21
CA VAL A 38 0.06 5.95 6.05
C VAL A 38 1.53 5.55 6.13
N ASP A 39 2.44 6.46 6.48
CA ASP A 39 3.86 6.15 6.66
C ASP A 39 4.10 5.11 7.75
N LYS A 40 3.40 5.27 8.89
CA LYS A 40 3.49 4.34 10.00
C LYS A 40 2.99 2.95 9.60
N GLY A 41 1.90 2.86 8.83
CA GLY A 41 1.41 1.60 8.31
C GLY A 41 2.36 0.97 7.29
N LEU A 42 2.93 1.78 6.38
CA LEU A 42 3.92 1.35 5.40
C LEU A 42 5.20 0.78 6.05
N SER A 43 5.71 1.47 7.07
CA SER A 43 6.87 1.02 7.85
C SER A 43 6.59 -0.32 8.54
N ASN A 44 5.43 -0.46 9.17
CA ASN A 44 5.01 -1.73 9.77
C ASN A 44 4.88 -2.85 8.75
N LEU A 45 4.28 -2.60 7.60
CA LEU A 45 4.14 -3.59 6.53
C LEU A 45 5.52 -4.08 6.05
N ARG A 46 6.47 -3.16 5.82
CA ARG A 46 7.84 -3.49 5.39
C ARG A 46 8.58 -4.32 6.43
N ARG A 47 8.41 -3.98 7.72
CA ARG A 47 8.98 -4.74 8.83
C ARG A 47 8.44 -6.16 8.87
N VAL A 48 7.12 -6.33 8.93
CA VAL A 48 6.47 -7.65 9.02
C VAL A 48 6.75 -8.49 7.75
N SER A 49 6.79 -7.88 6.57
CA SER A 49 7.12 -8.59 5.31
C SER A 49 8.57 -9.06 5.29
N SER A 50 9.49 -8.31 5.90
CA SER A 50 10.89 -8.70 6.03
C SER A 50 11.07 -9.83 7.04
N GLU A 51 10.43 -9.73 8.20
CA GLU A 51 10.40 -10.81 9.21
C GLU A 51 9.77 -12.10 8.66
N GLY A 52 8.77 -11.98 7.77
CA GLY A 52 8.10 -13.11 7.13
C GLY A 52 8.88 -13.78 6.00
N GLY A 53 10.03 -13.24 5.59
CA GLY A 53 10.83 -13.78 4.50
C GLY A 53 10.17 -13.66 3.12
N ASP A 54 9.33 -12.65 2.91
CA ASP A 54 8.65 -12.48 1.62
C ASP A 54 9.65 -12.20 0.48
N SER A 55 9.41 -12.80 -0.68
CA SER A 55 10.19 -12.53 -1.89
C SER A 55 10.07 -11.05 -2.31
N ARG A 56 11.02 -10.56 -3.11
CA ARG A 56 11.00 -9.18 -3.62
C ARG A 56 9.68 -8.85 -4.34
N ALA A 57 9.18 -9.77 -5.17
CA ALA A 57 7.91 -9.63 -5.87
C ALA A 57 6.73 -9.47 -4.90
N LYS A 58 6.67 -10.33 -3.87
CA LYS A 58 5.59 -10.31 -2.88
C LYS A 58 5.64 -9.07 -1.99
N LYS A 59 6.84 -8.63 -1.60
CA LYS A 59 7.05 -7.34 -0.91
C LYS A 59 6.54 -6.18 -1.76
N ALA A 60 6.89 -6.15 -3.05
CA ALA A 60 6.44 -5.11 -3.97
C ALA A 60 4.92 -5.10 -4.14
N LYS A 61 4.30 -6.28 -4.33
CA LYS A 61 2.84 -6.45 -4.39
C LYS A 61 2.15 -5.92 -3.13
N ASN A 62 2.59 -6.35 -1.95
CA ASN A 62 1.96 -5.95 -0.69
C ASN A 62 2.06 -4.45 -0.47
N GLU A 63 3.23 -3.86 -0.72
CA GLU A 63 3.46 -2.42 -0.62
C GLU A 63 2.58 -1.64 -1.60
N LEU A 64 2.49 -2.11 -2.85
CA LEU A 64 1.65 -1.52 -3.88
C LEU A 64 0.17 -1.54 -3.48
N MET A 65 -0.33 -2.68 -3.02
CA MET A 65 -1.73 -2.80 -2.58
C MET A 65 -2.03 -1.87 -1.42
N TYR A 66 -1.12 -1.74 -0.47
CA TYR A 66 -1.26 -0.82 0.66
C TYR A 66 -1.34 0.64 0.18
N LEU A 67 -0.43 1.06 -0.70
CA LEU A 67 -0.40 2.43 -1.21
C LEU A 67 -1.60 2.76 -2.10
N LEU A 68 -2.11 1.81 -2.89
CA LEU A 68 -3.33 2.02 -3.66
C LEU A 68 -4.58 2.11 -2.78
N ASN A 69 -4.63 1.39 -1.66
CA ASN A 69 -5.72 1.49 -0.69
C ASN A 69 -5.67 2.78 0.13
N ASN A 70 -4.48 3.40 0.24
CA ASN A 70 -4.21 4.58 1.05
C ASN A 70 -3.52 5.65 0.20
N TYR A 71 -4.13 5.92 -0.94
CA TYR A 71 -3.52 6.72 -1.98
C TYR A 71 -3.21 8.14 -1.49
N ALA A 72 -1.97 8.59 -1.72
CA ALA A 72 -1.56 9.97 -1.58
C ALA A 72 -0.60 10.33 -2.73
N PRO A 73 -0.74 11.51 -3.38
CA PRO A 73 0.04 11.88 -4.56
C PRO A 73 1.56 11.80 -4.39
N ARG A 74 2.08 12.08 -3.19
CA ARG A 74 3.51 11.99 -2.89
C ARG A 74 4.12 10.59 -3.12
N PHE A 75 3.31 9.53 -3.13
CA PHE A 75 3.75 8.17 -3.37
C PHE A 75 3.66 7.74 -4.82
N ASP A 76 3.25 8.62 -5.75
CA ASP A 76 3.06 8.26 -7.17
C ASP A 76 4.30 7.63 -7.77
N HIS A 77 5.46 8.26 -7.60
CA HIS A 77 6.73 7.72 -8.11
C HIS A 77 7.02 6.33 -7.52
N ARG A 78 6.76 6.14 -6.23
CA ARG A 78 6.96 4.85 -5.56
C ARG A 78 5.99 3.79 -6.06
N ILE A 79 4.74 4.14 -6.30
CA ILE A 79 3.72 3.24 -6.85
C ILE A 79 4.15 2.75 -8.24
N GLU A 80 4.58 3.67 -9.12
CA GLU A 80 5.07 3.31 -10.47
C GLU A 80 6.29 2.36 -10.40
N GLN A 81 7.26 2.67 -9.52
CA GLN A 81 8.40 1.78 -9.28
C GLN A 81 7.96 0.37 -8.83
N LEU A 82 6.98 0.27 -7.92
CA LEU A 82 6.49 -1.00 -7.41
C LEU A 82 5.75 -1.81 -8.50
N ILE A 83 4.98 -1.14 -9.36
CA ILE A 83 4.35 -1.77 -10.53
C ILE A 83 5.43 -2.37 -11.44
N ASP A 84 6.50 -1.62 -11.72
CA ASP A 84 7.58 -2.10 -12.57
C ASP A 84 8.38 -3.24 -11.94
N ILE A 85 8.66 -3.18 -10.64
CA ILE A 85 9.33 -4.27 -9.92
C ILE A 85 8.47 -5.54 -9.99
N TRP A 86 7.15 -5.43 -9.76
CA TRP A 86 6.27 -6.59 -9.78
C TRP A 86 6.12 -7.17 -11.19
N ARG A 87 5.96 -6.31 -12.21
CA ARG A 87 5.93 -6.72 -13.62
C ARG A 87 7.18 -7.48 -14.03
N ARG A 88 8.36 -6.94 -13.71
CA ARG A 88 9.66 -7.54 -14.10
C ARG A 88 10.01 -8.80 -13.30
N SER A 89 9.30 -9.08 -12.21
CA SER A 89 9.57 -10.26 -11.40
C SER A 89 9.09 -11.57 -12.01
N GLY A 90 8.25 -11.51 -13.06
CA GLY A 90 7.65 -12.71 -13.65
C GLY A 90 6.62 -13.40 -12.75
N ASP A 91 6.16 -12.74 -11.69
CA ASP A 91 5.14 -13.27 -10.79
C ASP A 91 3.82 -13.48 -11.58
N PRO A 92 3.30 -14.73 -11.66
CA PRO A 92 2.07 -15.03 -12.40
C PRO A 92 0.84 -14.33 -11.79
N ALA A 93 0.92 -13.85 -10.54
CA ALA A 93 -0.13 -13.07 -9.93
C ALA A 93 -0.11 -11.58 -10.32
N TYR A 94 0.83 -11.14 -11.17
CA TYR A 94 0.86 -9.77 -11.69
C TYR A 94 -0.37 -9.53 -12.59
N ASP A 95 -1.12 -8.49 -12.28
CA ASP A 95 -2.29 -8.06 -13.05
C ASP A 95 -2.01 -6.70 -13.72
N PRO A 96 -1.98 -6.61 -15.06
CA PRO A 96 -1.83 -5.35 -15.79
C PRO A 96 -2.91 -4.31 -15.48
N SER A 97 -4.10 -4.73 -15.01
CA SER A 97 -5.20 -3.86 -14.60
C SER A 97 -4.82 -2.93 -13.44
N ILE A 98 -3.72 -3.23 -12.73
CA ILE A 98 -3.22 -2.41 -11.62
C ILE A 98 -2.93 -0.96 -12.03
N ARG A 99 -2.54 -0.73 -13.30
CA ARG A 99 -2.36 0.61 -13.86
C ARG A 99 -3.69 1.35 -14.07
N VAL A 100 -4.75 0.61 -14.43
CA VAL A 100 -6.11 1.17 -14.51
C VAL A 100 -6.57 1.60 -13.12
N ARG A 101 -6.35 0.74 -12.11
CA ARG A 101 -6.65 1.05 -10.71
C ARG A 101 -5.91 2.29 -10.21
N LEU A 102 -4.62 2.43 -10.55
CA LEU A 102 -3.86 3.65 -10.24
C LEU A 102 -4.50 4.91 -10.84
N ARG A 103 -4.92 4.86 -12.10
CA ARG A 103 -5.64 5.98 -12.74
C ARG A 103 -6.97 6.28 -12.04
N GLN A 104 -7.71 5.26 -11.61
CA GLN A 104 -8.97 5.43 -10.88
C GLN A 104 -8.75 6.09 -9.51
N VAL A 105 -7.76 5.65 -8.73
CA VAL A 105 -7.50 6.27 -7.40
C VAL A 105 -6.97 7.70 -7.54
N ARG A 106 -6.15 7.98 -8.57
CA ARG A 106 -5.74 9.36 -8.93
C ARG A 106 -6.95 10.26 -9.20
N ARG A 107 -7.87 9.78 -10.04
CA ARG A 107 -9.11 10.51 -10.38
C ARG A 107 -10.01 10.70 -9.16
N ALA A 108 -10.18 9.67 -8.33
CA ALA A 108 -11.00 9.74 -7.12
C ALA A 108 -10.45 10.80 -6.16
N HIS A 109 -9.14 10.81 -5.91
CA HIS A 109 -8.49 11.82 -5.06
C HIS A 109 -8.62 13.24 -5.64
N MET A 110 -8.52 13.41 -6.96
CA MET A 110 -8.78 14.70 -7.59
C MET A 110 -10.22 15.14 -7.38
N ASN A 111 -11.20 14.26 -7.66
CA ASN A 111 -12.61 14.59 -7.52
C ASN A 111 -13.02 14.87 -6.06
N GLU A 112 -12.47 14.14 -5.09
CA GLU A 112 -12.68 14.40 -3.65
C GLU A 112 -12.11 15.74 -3.20
N GLY A 113 -11.05 16.22 -3.86
CA GLY A 113 -10.51 17.58 -3.65
C GLY A 113 -11.33 18.69 -4.32
N HIS A 114 -12.27 18.34 -5.21
CA HIS A 114 -13.10 19.27 -5.98
C HIS A 114 -14.57 19.33 -5.53
N SER A 115 -15.01 18.46 -4.62
CA SER A 115 -16.30 18.59 -3.94
C SER A 115 -16.19 19.66 -2.85
N LEU A 116 -16.27 20.92 -3.29
CA LEU A 116 -16.36 22.15 -2.49
C LEU A 116 -17.75 22.29 -1.85
#